data_AF-Q2NTI3-F1
#
_entry.id   AF-Q2NTI3-F1
#
_cell.length_a   1.000
_cell.length_b   1.000
_cell.length_c   1.000
_cell.angle_alpha   90.00
_cell.angle_beta   90.00
_cell.angle_gamma   90.00
#
_symmetry.space_group_name_H-M   'P 1'
#
loop_
_entity.id
_entity.type
_entity.pdbx_description
1 polymer ?
#
loop_
_entity_poly.entity_id
_entity_poly.type
_entity_poly.pdbx_seq_one_letter_code
_entity_poly.pdbx_strand_id
1 'polypeptide(L)'
;MVKIPCNKDKVWIDFAALPNAHPVRTQYYLNRANDEPDFARAGVMTNKHGDSVDVFVTKYIVGSTLEDLFDDEEVYRLRTKALMQLDARGLFMHDADVIGNILVDRDGRIYFIDADQMVIAQRQRLTCAPSFATEELEAVLEIQYQAMAKRAMKRCRRDNDYLRRLSALRAMRVQPTAMDITAARCGP
;
A
#
# COMPACT_ATOMS: atom_id res chain seq x y z
N MET A 1 4.21 -3.41 -27.37
CA MET A 1 4.29 -1.94 -27.32
C MET A 1 4.36 -1.55 -25.85
N VAL A 2 5.52 -1.11 -25.37
CA VAL A 2 5.69 -0.68 -23.97
C VAL A 2 5.07 0.70 -23.82
N LYS A 3 4.00 0.82 -23.02
CA LYS A 3 3.42 2.12 -22.67
C LYS A 3 4.20 2.68 -21.49
N ILE A 4 5.00 3.70 -21.73
CA ILE A 4 5.68 4.43 -20.65
C ILE A 4 4.65 5.40 -20.04
N PRO A 5 4.43 5.37 -18.71
CA PRO A 5 3.47 6.27 -18.09
C PRO A 5 3.96 7.72 -18.18
N CYS A 6 3.25 8.52 -18.95
CA CYS A 6 3.32 9.96 -18.90
C CYS A 6 2.08 10.47 -18.14
N ASN A 7 2.21 11.55 -17.37
CA ASN A 7 1.00 12.20 -16.85
C ASN A 7 0.16 12.79 -18.01
N LYS A 8 -1.04 13.30 -17.69
CA LYS A 8 -1.95 13.92 -18.68
C LYS A 8 -1.30 15.03 -19.53
N ASP A 9 -0.22 15.63 -19.03
CA ASP A 9 0.51 16.73 -19.65
C ASP A 9 1.75 16.26 -20.44
N LYS A 10 1.89 14.94 -20.66
CA LYS A 10 3.05 14.29 -21.32
C LYS A 10 4.38 14.49 -20.59
N VAL A 11 4.34 14.84 -19.30
CA VAL A 11 5.52 14.95 -18.45
C VAL A 11 5.86 13.56 -17.91
N TRP A 12 7.15 13.23 -17.98
CA TRP A 12 7.74 12.03 -17.41
C TRP A 12 7.58 12.08 -15.89
N ILE A 13 7.19 10.96 -15.27
CA ILE A 13 7.03 10.91 -13.82
C ILE A 13 8.42 10.91 -13.19
N ASP A 14 8.73 11.95 -12.41
CA ASP A 14 9.92 12.00 -11.57
C ASP A 14 9.65 11.26 -10.25
N PHE A 15 10.20 10.06 -10.14
CA PHE A 15 10.06 9.23 -8.94
C PHE A 15 10.92 9.72 -7.76
N ALA A 16 11.88 10.62 -7.97
CA ALA A 16 12.66 11.21 -6.88
C ALA A 16 11.78 12.07 -5.95
N ALA A 17 10.72 12.67 -6.49
CA ALA A 17 9.73 13.41 -5.72
C ALA A 17 8.66 12.52 -5.07
N LEU A 18 8.61 11.23 -5.41
CA LEU A 18 7.61 10.26 -4.96
C LEU A 18 8.28 8.94 -4.54
N PRO A 19 9.11 8.96 -3.47
CA PRO A 19 9.95 7.82 -3.10
C PRO A 19 9.15 6.56 -2.75
N ASN A 20 7.89 6.71 -2.33
CA ASN A 20 6.98 5.61 -2.04
C ASN A 20 6.44 4.94 -3.33
N ALA A 21 6.29 5.70 -4.42
CA ALA A 21 5.84 5.19 -5.72
C ALA A 21 7.01 4.72 -6.62
N HIS A 22 8.26 4.79 -6.13
CA HIS A 22 9.44 4.43 -6.89
C HIS A 22 9.36 2.96 -7.38
N PRO A 23 9.60 2.66 -8.67
CA PRO A 23 9.34 1.34 -9.26
C PRO A 23 10.00 0.17 -8.53
N VAL A 24 11.24 0.33 -8.06
CA VAL A 24 11.95 -0.70 -7.29
C VAL A 24 11.25 -1.03 -5.97
N ARG A 25 10.71 -0.02 -5.29
CA ARG A 25 9.96 -0.19 -4.04
C ARG A 25 8.61 -0.84 -4.33
N THR A 26 7.89 -0.35 -5.35
CA THR A 26 6.60 -0.91 -5.78
C THR A 26 6.74 -2.37 -6.22
N GLN A 27 7.81 -2.72 -6.94
CA GLN A 27 8.15 -4.11 -7.28
C GLN A 27 8.25 -4.98 -6.04
N TYR A 28 9.07 -4.55 -5.06
CA TYR A 28 9.27 -5.31 -3.83
C TYR A 28 7.96 -5.64 -3.13
N TYR A 29 7.10 -4.62 -2.97
CA TYR A 29 5.83 -4.79 -2.29
C TYR A 29 4.83 -5.60 -3.09
N LEU A 30 4.68 -5.38 -4.41
CA LEU A 30 3.75 -6.16 -5.23
C LEU A 30 4.15 -7.64 -5.32
N ASN A 31 5.43 -7.95 -5.48
CA ASN A 31 5.88 -9.34 -5.57
C ASN A 31 5.63 -10.08 -4.25
N ARG A 32 5.87 -9.41 -3.12
CA ARG A 32 5.59 -9.96 -1.79
C ARG A 32 4.09 -10.02 -1.49
N ALA A 33 3.32 -9.01 -1.88
CA ALA A 33 1.88 -8.94 -1.67
C ALA A 33 1.13 -10.01 -2.47
N ASN A 34 1.61 -10.37 -3.66
CA ASN A 34 1.01 -11.40 -4.49
C ASN A 34 1.65 -12.79 -4.31
N ASP A 35 2.72 -12.90 -3.49
CA ASP A 35 3.48 -14.14 -3.28
C ASP A 35 4.01 -14.75 -4.59
N GLU A 36 4.42 -13.87 -5.51
CA GLU A 36 4.91 -14.23 -6.85
C GLU A 36 6.16 -13.37 -7.15
N PRO A 37 7.38 -13.96 -7.16
CA PRO A 37 8.64 -13.24 -7.26
C PRO A 37 8.81 -12.36 -8.50
N ASP A 38 8.04 -12.61 -9.56
CA ASP A 38 8.11 -11.90 -10.83
C ASP A 38 6.77 -11.28 -11.25
N PHE A 39 5.85 -11.10 -10.30
CA PHE A 39 4.58 -10.40 -10.52
C PHE A 39 4.77 -9.00 -11.10
N ALA A 40 5.78 -8.28 -10.60
CA ALA A 40 6.20 -6.97 -11.07
C ALA A 40 7.71 -6.92 -11.30
N ARG A 41 8.14 -6.08 -12.24
CA ARG A 41 9.53 -5.84 -12.61
C ARG A 41 9.74 -4.36 -12.91
N ALA A 42 10.61 -3.73 -12.14
CA ALA A 42 11.19 -2.44 -12.40
C ALA A 42 12.41 -2.57 -13.29
N GLY A 43 12.64 -1.57 -14.12
CA GLY A 43 13.80 -1.48 -14.98
C GLY A 43 13.99 -0.05 -15.46
N VAL A 44 14.99 0.13 -16.31
CA VAL A 44 15.28 1.41 -16.97
C VAL A 44 15.30 1.17 -18.47
N MET A 45 14.66 2.04 -19.24
CA MET A 45 14.67 2.02 -20.70
C MET A 45 15.11 3.38 -21.25
N THR A 46 15.69 3.38 -22.44
CA THR A 46 16.03 4.61 -23.15
C THR A 46 14.83 5.09 -23.96
N ASN A 47 14.45 6.36 -23.82
CA ASN A 47 13.40 6.97 -24.62
C ASN A 47 13.89 7.30 -26.06
N LYS A 48 12.97 7.80 -26.90
CA LYS A 48 13.28 8.21 -28.28
C LYS A 48 14.28 9.37 -28.41
N HIS A 49 14.57 10.07 -27.31
CA HIS A 49 15.50 11.20 -27.23
C HIS A 49 16.88 10.80 -26.65
N GLY A 50 17.04 9.55 -26.19
CA GLY A 50 18.28 9.07 -25.58
C GLY A 50 18.30 9.16 -24.04
N ASP A 51 17.25 9.68 -23.41
CA ASP A 51 17.20 9.79 -21.94
C ASP A 51 16.82 8.45 -21.30
N SER A 52 17.39 8.19 -20.12
CA SER A 52 17.00 7.04 -19.29
C SER A 52 15.68 7.31 -18.58
N VAL A 53 14.80 6.31 -18.57
CA VAL A 53 13.46 6.41 -18.01
C VAL A 53 13.16 5.15 -17.21
N ASP A 54 12.69 5.34 -15.98
CA ASP A 54 12.22 4.24 -15.16
C ASP A 54 10.95 3.63 -15.75
N VAL A 55 10.93 2.31 -15.84
CA VAL A 55 9.78 1.54 -16.31
C VAL A 55 9.34 0.56 -15.25
N PHE A 56 8.04 0.33 -15.20
CA PHE A 56 7.42 -0.62 -14.31
C PHE A 56 6.47 -1.51 -15.11
N VAL A 57 6.69 -2.82 -15.05
CA VAL A 57 5.88 -3.81 -15.75
C VAL A 57 5.30 -4.76 -14.73
N THR A 58 4.00 -5.01 -14.83
CA THR A 58 3.29 -5.98 -13.99
C THR A 58 2.69 -7.08 -14.86
N LYS A 59 2.45 -8.23 -14.23
CA LYS A 59 1.64 -9.30 -14.80
C LYS A 59 0.25 -8.76 -15.08
N TYR A 60 -0.24 -8.99 -16.30
CA TYR A 60 -1.60 -8.64 -16.66
C TYR A 60 -2.57 -9.65 -16.04
N ILE A 61 -3.55 -9.15 -15.28
CA ILE A 61 -4.57 -9.94 -14.62
C ILE A 61 -5.92 -9.60 -15.24
N VAL A 62 -6.67 -10.63 -15.64
CA VAL A 62 -8.07 -10.49 -16.04
C VAL A 62 -8.93 -10.74 -14.81
N GLY A 63 -9.45 -9.66 -14.22
CA GLY A 63 -10.28 -9.72 -13.02
C GLY A 63 -11.18 -8.49 -12.90
N SER A 64 -11.99 -8.49 -11.85
CA SER A 64 -12.86 -7.39 -11.47
C SER A 64 -12.29 -6.69 -10.25
N THR A 65 -12.53 -5.39 -10.11
CA THR A 65 -12.28 -4.70 -8.84
C THR A 65 -13.29 -5.20 -7.80
N LEU A 66 -12.99 -5.04 -6.52
CA LEU A 66 -13.96 -5.39 -5.48
C LEU A 66 -15.26 -4.59 -5.65
N GLU A 67 -15.17 -3.36 -6.11
CA GLU A 67 -16.30 -2.46 -6.27
C GLU A 67 -17.20 -2.80 -7.47
N ASP A 68 -16.72 -3.61 -8.41
CA ASP A 68 -17.53 -4.13 -9.51
C ASP A 68 -18.45 -5.29 -9.07
N LEU A 69 -18.26 -5.80 -7.84
CA LEU A 69 -19.11 -6.84 -7.27
C LEU A 69 -20.42 -6.21 -6.76
N PHE A 70 -21.55 -6.81 -7.14
CA PHE A 70 -22.88 -6.28 -6.81
C PHE A 70 -23.37 -6.63 -5.39
N ASP A 71 -22.51 -7.21 -4.55
CA ASP A 71 -22.85 -7.69 -3.21
C ASP A 71 -21.87 -7.12 -2.17
N ASP A 72 -22.36 -6.19 -1.36
CA ASP A 72 -21.60 -5.53 -0.28
C ASP A 72 -21.05 -6.53 0.77
N GLU A 73 -21.77 -7.62 1.04
CA GLU A 73 -21.33 -8.64 2.00
C GLU A 73 -20.13 -9.42 1.42
N GLU A 74 -20.23 -9.79 0.14
CA GLU A 74 -19.13 -10.43 -0.57
C GLU A 74 -17.91 -9.50 -0.67
N VAL A 75 -18.11 -8.22 -0.96
CA VAL A 75 -17.04 -7.20 -0.98
C VAL A 75 -16.34 -7.12 0.37
N TYR A 76 -17.11 -7.03 1.46
CA TYR A 76 -16.55 -6.96 2.81
C TYR A 76 -15.75 -8.23 3.16
N ARG A 77 -16.28 -9.41 2.82
CA ARG A 77 -15.63 -10.70 3.03
C ARG A 77 -14.32 -10.81 2.24
N LEU A 78 -14.32 -10.45 0.96
CA LEU A 78 -13.14 -10.51 0.10
C LEU A 78 -12.09 -9.48 0.51
N ARG A 79 -12.49 -8.26 0.87
CA ARG A 79 -11.58 -7.25 1.42
C ARG A 79 -10.94 -7.71 2.71
N THR A 80 -11.71 -8.30 3.62
CA THR A 80 -11.18 -8.87 4.86
C THR A 80 -10.17 -9.99 4.57
N LYS A 81 -10.50 -10.89 3.65
CA LYS A 81 -9.58 -11.94 3.20
C LYS A 81 -8.29 -11.36 2.60
N ALA A 82 -8.40 -10.31 1.79
CA ALA A 82 -7.25 -9.62 1.20
C ALA A 82 -6.34 -9.02 2.28
N LEU A 83 -6.91 -8.31 3.25
CA LEU A 83 -6.16 -7.72 4.36
C LEU A 83 -5.46 -8.78 5.23
N MET A 84 -6.13 -9.90 5.49
CA MET A 84 -5.52 -11.03 6.20
C MET A 84 -4.36 -11.65 5.40
N GLN A 85 -4.47 -11.74 4.07
CA GLN A 85 -3.39 -12.22 3.22
C GLN A 85 -2.18 -11.27 3.23
N LEU A 86 -2.40 -9.95 3.17
CA LEU A 86 -1.32 -8.97 3.29
C LEU A 86 -0.59 -9.11 4.64
N ASP A 87 -1.33 -9.16 5.74
CA ASP A 87 -0.73 -9.26 7.08
C ASP A 87 0.06 -10.56 7.25
N ALA A 88 -0.47 -11.69 6.76
CA ALA A 88 0.24 -12.97 6.75
C ALA A 88 1.54 -12.91 5.93
N ARG A 89 1.57 -12.10 4.87
CA ARG A 89 2.76 -11.81 4.06
C ARG A 89 3.66 -10.75 4.71
N GLY A 90 3.29 -10.21 5.87
CA GLY A 90 4.03 -9.20 6.63
C GLY A 90 3.88 -7.79 6.06
N LEU A 91 2.78 -7.51 5.38
CA LEU A 91 2.49 -6.23 4.73
C LEU A 91 1.21 -5.60 5.28
N PHE A 92 1.12 -4.29 5.14
CA PHE A 92 -0.05 -3.48 5.43
C PHE A 92 -0.25 -2.46 4.30
N MET A 93 -1.50 -2.10 3.99
CA MET A 93 -1.82 -1.16 2.92
C MET A 93 -2.76 -0.07 3.46
N HIS A 94 -2.34 1.19 3.41
CA HIS A 94 -3.10 2.31 4.00
C HIS A 94 -4.37 2.67 3.24
N ASP A 95 -4.44 2.29 1.97
CA ASP A 95 -5.46 2.63 0.99
C ASP A 95 -6.07 1.36 0.37
N ALA A 96 -6.13 0.27 1.13
CA ALA A 96 -6.75 -0.99 0.69
C ALA A 96 -8.26 -0.88 0.37
N ASP A 97 -8.88 0.24 0.74
CA ASP A 97 -10.27 0.56 0.47
C ASP A 97 -10.46 1.44 -0.79
N VAL A 98 -9.36 1.88 -1.41
CA VAL A 98 -9.40 2.63 -2.67
C VAL A 98 -9.72 1.69 -3.83
N ILE A 99 -10.63 2.16 -4.67
CA ILE A 99 -11.13 1.44 -5.84
C ILE A 99 -9.98 1.10 -6.77
N GLY A 100 -9.93 -0.15 -7.21
CA GLY A 100 -8.93 -0.59 -8.17
C GLY A 100 -7.55 -0.90 -7.59
N ASN A 101 -7.40 -0.97 -6.27
CA ASN A 101 -6.16 -1.43 -5.65
C ASN A 101 -6.10 -2.96 -5.49
N ILE A 102 -7.27 -3.60 -5.44
CA ILE A 102 -7.44 -5.04 -5.28
C ILE A 102 -8.30 -5.57 -6.43
N LEU A 103 -7.81 -6.61 -7.09
CA LEU A 103 -8.54 -7.35 -8.12
C LEU A 103 -8.89 -8.76 -7.63
N VAL A 104 -10.02 -9.26 -8.11
CA VAL A 104 -10.43 -10.66 -7.93
C VAL A 104 -10.62 -11.29 -9.30
N ASP A 105 -9.97 -12.42 -9.54
CA ASP A 105 -10.16 -13.18 -10.78
C ASP A 105 -11.39 -14.08 -10.70
N ARG A 106 -11.71 -14.75 -11.82
CA ARG A 106 -12.88 -15.64 -11.93
C ARG A 106 -12.80 -16.86 -11.00
N ASP A 107 -11.61 -17.23 -10.55
CA ASP A 107 -11.39 -18.34 -9.62
C ASP A 107 -11.42 -17.88 -8.15
N GLY A 108 -11.74 -16.60 -7.91
CA GLY A 108 -11.79 -16.02 -6.56
C GLY A 108 -10.42 -15.77 -5.94
N ARG A 109 -9.35 -15.73 -6.76
CA ARG A 109 -8.01 -15.35 -6.31
C ARG A 109 -7.90 -13.83 -6.24
N ILE A 110 -7.23 -13.37 -5.19
CA ILE A 110 -7.06 -11.94 -4.89
C ILE A 110 -5.67 -11.52 -5.36
N TYR A 111 -5.62 -10.41 -6.10
CA TYR A 111 -4.38 -9.77 -6.53
C TYR A 111 -4.35 -8.33 -6.03
N PHE A 112 -3.17 -7.91 -5.61
CA PHE A 112 -2.90 -6.51 -5.27
C PHE A 112 -2.18 -5.87 -6.46
N ILE A 113 -2.66 -4.72 -6.91
CA ILE A 113 -2.15 -4.09 -8.13
C ILE A 113 -1.56 -2.69 -7.91
N ASP A 114 -1.79 -2.11 -6.73
CA ASP A 114 -1.11 -0.89 -6.28
C ASP A 114 -0.33 -1.16 -4.98
N ALA A 115 0.81 -0.50 -4.82
CA ALA A 115 1.69 -0.64 -3.66
C ALA A 115 2.36 0.67 -3.21
N ASP A 116 1.95 1.81 -3.75
CA ASP A 116 2.52 3.11 -3.37
C ASP A 116 2.30 3.43 -1.88
N GLN A 117 1.20 2.98 -1.27
CA GLN A 117 0.93 3.07 0.17
C GLN A 117 0.96 1.72 0.91
N MET A 118 1.61 0.71 0.31
CA MET A 118 1.97 -0.51 1.03
C MET A 118 3.23 -0.30 1.88
N VAL A 119 3.23 -0.88 3.07
CA VAL A 119 4.30 -0.81 4.06
C VAL A 119 4.47 -2.15 4.75
N ILE A 120 5.57 -2.34 5.47
CA ILE A 120 5.72 -3.51 6.35
C ILE A 120 4.70 -3.46 7.50
N ALA A 121 4.06 -4.59 7.79
CA ALA A 121 3.08 -4.73 8.86
C ALA A 121 3.72 -4.48 10.24
N GLN A 122 2.90 -4.09 11.23
CA GLN A 122 3.36 -3.81 12.59
C GLN A 122 4.20 -4.95 13.17
N ARG A 123 3.77 -6.21 12.97
CA ARG A 123 4.50 -7.38 13.47
C ARG A 123 5.92 -7.50 12.91
N GLN A 124 6.13 -7.11 11.65
CA GLN A 124 7.46 -7.10 11.02
C GLN A 124 8.32 -5.96 11.55
N ARG A 125 7.70 -4.86 11.98
CA ARG A 125 8.40 -3.70 12.57
C ARG A 125 9.04 -4.00 13.92
N LEU A 126 8.62 -5.08 14.59
CA LEU A 126 9.24 -5.57 15.83
C LEU A 126 10.69 -6.05 15.60
N THR A 127 11.02 -6.45 14.38
CA THR A 127 12.32 -7.04 14.03
C THR A 127 13.07 -6.26 12.95
N CYS A 128 12.44 -5.28 12.32
CA CYS A 128 13.01 -4.50 11.22
C CYS A 128 12.50 -3.06 11.28
N ALA A 129 13.38 -2.08 11.19
CA ALA A 129 12.96 -0.68 11.12
C ALA A 129 12.25 -0.39 9.78
N PRO A 130 11.22 0.49 9.76
CA PRO A 130 10.66 0.98 8.51
C PRO A 130 11.73 1.71 7.68
N SER A 131 11.57 1.69 6.36
CA SER A 131 12.45 2.45 5.47
C SER A 131 12.14 3.96 5.54
N PHE A 132 13.11 4.80 5.17
CA PHE A 132 12.91 6.25 5.04
C PHE A 132 11.66 6.62 4.21
N ALA A 133 11.47 5.98 3.06
CA ALA A 133 10.29 6.19 2.21
C ALA A 133 8.97 5.81 2.90
N THR A 134 8.99 4.85 3.83
CA THR A 134 7.83 4.48 4.66
C THR A 134 7.57 5.56 5.71
N GLU A 135 8.61 6.05 6.38
CA GLU A 135 8.50 7.11 7.38
C GLU A 135 7.96 8.41 6.78
N GLU A 136 8.46 8.81 5.60
CA GLU A 136 7.98 9.98 4.87
C GLU A 136 6.51 9.84 4.45
N LEU A 137 6.15 8.71 3.86
CA LEU A 137 4.77 8.40 3.49
C LEU A 137 3.83 8.53 4.70
N GLU A 138 4.19 7.86 5.80
CA GLU A 138 3.36 7.83 7.01
C GLU A 138 3.25 9.21 7.68
N ALA A 139 4.30 10.04 7.61
CA ALA A 139 4.24 11.42 8.08
C ALA A 139 3.25 12.27 7.26
N VAL A 140 3.28 12.13 5.93
CA VAL A 140 2.34 12.82 5.02
C VAL A 140 0.90 12.34 5.26
N LEU A 141 0.69 11.02 5.36
CA LEU A 141 -0.63 10.44 5.65
C LEU A 141 -1.16 10.90 7.00
N GLU A 142 -0.33 10.99 8.04
CA GLU A 142 -0.76 11.50 9.34
C GLU A 142 -1.28 12.94 9.24
N ILE A 143 -0.54 13.83 8.57
CA ILE A 143 -0.95 15.22 8.37
C ILE A 143 -2.28 15.29 7.62
N GLN A 144 -2.41 14.51 6.54
CA GLN A 144 -3.62 14.45 5.73
C GLN A 144 -4.82 13.95 6.54
N TYR A 145 -4.69 12.82 7.24
CA TYR A 145 -5.77 12.26 8.05
C TYR A 145 -6.19 13.18 9.19
N GLN A 146 -5.23 13.86 9.84
CA GLN A 146 -5.54 14.87 10.86
C GLN A 146 -6.33 16.05 10.27
N ALA A 147 -5.93 16.57 9.11
CA ALA A 147 -6.62 17.68 8.45
C ALA A 147 -8.05 17.29 8.03
N MET A 148 -8.20 16.09 7.46
CA MET A 148 -9.50 15.58 7.02
C MET A 148 -10.43 15.26 8.19
N ALA A 149 -9.92 14.68 9.27
CA ALA A 149 -10.66 14.45 10.50
C ALA A 149 -11.16 15.78 11.11
N LYS A 150 -10.29 16.80 11.20
CA LYS A 150 -10.69 18.15 11.67
C LYS A 150 -11.79 18.76 10.79
N ARG A 151 -11.69 18.60 9.47
CA ARG A 151 -12.69 19.11 8.52
C ARG A 151 -14.02 18.36 8.62
N ALA A 152 -14.00 17.05 8.83
CA ALA A 152 -15.19 16.23 9.03
C ALA A 152 -15.94 16.62 10.30
N MET A 153 -15.21 16.79 11.43
CA MET A 153 -15.79 17.25 12.70
C MET A 153 -16.46 18.62 12.56
N LYS A 154 -15.81 19.58 11.89
CA LYS A 154 -16.40 20.91 11.62
C LYS A 154 -17.69 20.87 10.80
N ARG A 155 -17.87 19.83 9.98
CA ARG A 155 -19.04 19.66 9.11
C ARG A 155 -20.14 18.79 9.74
N CYS A 156 -20.02 18.45 11.03
CA CYS A 156 -20.91 17.52 11.74
C CYS A 156 -21.13 16.19 11.01
N ARG A 157 -20.18 15.77 10.16
CA ARG A 157 -20.23 14.43 9.58
C ARG A 157 -19.78 13.46 10.66
N ARG A 158 -20.68 12.56 11.06
CA ARG A 158 -20.40 11.44 12.00
C ARG A 158 -19.45 10.38 11.42
N ASP A 159 -18.93 10.63 10.21
CA ASP A 159 -18.12 9.67 9.49
C ASP A 159 -16.71 9.62 10.07
N ASN A 160 -16.44 8.56 10.83
CA ASN A 160 -15.25 8.35 11.64
C ASN A 160 -14.07 7.76 10.85
N ASP A 161 -14.17 7.66 9.52
CA ASP A 161 -13.18 6.92 8.72
C ASP A 161 -11.76 7.51 8.84
N TYR A 162 -11.60 8.84 8.67
CA TYR A 162 -10.29 9.48 8.83
C TYR A 162 -9.72 9.38 10.26
N LEU A 163 -10.58 9.34 11.29
CA LEU A 163 -10.15 9.11 12.67
C LEU A 163 -9.71 7.65 12.88
N ARG A 164 -10.40 6.69 12.25
CA ARG A 164 -10.03 5.27 12.26
C ARG A 164 -8.69 5.07 11.57
N ARG A 165 -8.49 5.64 10.38
CA ARG A 165 -7.21 5.60 9.65
C ARG A 165 -6.08 6.24 10.44
N LEU A 166 -6.31 7.41 11.04
CA LEU A 166 -5.31 8.06 11.89
C LEU A 166 -4.93 7.19 13.10
N SER A 167 -5.91 6.53 13.72
CA SER A 167 -5.68 5.64 14.85
C SER A 167 -4.90 4.39 14.43
N ALA A 168 -5.25 3.78 13.30
CA ALA A 168 -4.55 2.63 12.73
C ALA A 168 -3.10 2.98 12.35
N LEU A 169 -2.88 4.12 11.68
CA LEU A 169 -1.54 4.63 11.34
C LEU A 169 -0.69 4.84 12.60
N ARG A 170 -1.25 5.43 13.65
CA ARG A 170 -0.53 5.62 14.91
C ARG A 170 -0.20 4.30 15.57
N ALA A 171 -1.14 3.35 15.60
CA ALA A 171 -0.90 2.01 16.15
C ALA A 171 0.24 1.28 15.41
N MET A 172 0.27 1.36 14.07
CA MET A 172 1.34 0.83 13.23
C MET A 172 2.73 1.40 13.56
N ARG A 173 2.80 2.64 14.06
CA ARG A 173 4.05 3.34 14.41
C ARG A 173 4.49 3.13 15.85
N VAL A 174 3.65 2.58 16.72
CA VAL A 174 4.05 2.29 18.11
C VAL A 174 5.11 1.19 18.09
N GLN A 175 6.35 1.55 18.40
CA GLN A 175 7.41 0.59 18.72
C GLN A 175 7.16 0.01 20.12
N PRO A 176 7.49 -1.27 20.36
CA PRO A 176 7.53 -1.80 21.72
C PRO A 176 8.47 -0.93 22.54
N THR A 177 7.97 -0.39 23.65
CA THR A 177 8.86 0.25 24.61
C THR A 177 9.76 -0.82 25.24
N ALA A 178 10.98 -0.47 25.62
CA ALA A 178 11.95 -1.41 26.19
C ALA A 178 11.45 -2.17 27.45
N MET A 179 10.35 -1.73 28.06
CA MET A 179 9.67 -2.42 29.16
C MET A 179 8.93 -3.69 28.74
N ASP A 180 8.46 -3.81 27.49
CA ASP A 180 7.70 -5.01 27.06
C ASP A 180 8.61 -6.20 26.72
N ILE A 181 9.87 -5.94 26.38
CA ILE A 181 10.85 -6.99 26.02
C ILE A 181 11.38 -7.71 27.28
N THR A 182 11.40 -7.04 28.43
CA THR A 182 11.83 -7.62 29.70
C THR A 182 10.74 -8.47 30.35
N ALA A 183 9.46 -8.15 30.16
CA ALA A 183 8.35 -8.97 30.66
C ALA A 183 8.21 -10.33 29.95
N ALA A 184 8.57 -10.41 28.65
CA ALA A 184 8.50 -11.67 27.89
C ALA A 184 9.67 -12.65 28.16
N ARG A 185 10.74 -12.21 28.85
CA ARG A 185 11.88 -13.06 29.22
C ARG A 185 11.87 -13.52 30.68
N CYS A 186 10.89 -13.08 31.47
CA CYS A 186 10.70 -13.49 32.86
C CYS A 186 9.31 -14.11 33.03
N GLY A 187 9.13 -15.31 32.47
CA GLY A 187 8.08 -16.24 32.85
C GLY A 187 8.73 -17.55 33.33
N PRO A 188 8.26 -18.14 34.46
CA PRO A 188 8.86 -19.31 35.09
C PRO A 188 8.75 -20.60 34.25
#